data_AF-M5J7Z6-F1
#
_entry.id   AF-M5J7Z6-F1
#
_cell.length_a   1.000
_cell.length_b   1.000
_cell.length_c   1.000
_cell.angle_alpha   90.00
_cell.angle_beta   90.00
_cell.angle_gamma   90.00
#
_symmetry.space_group_name_H-M   'P 1'
#
loop_
_entity.id
_entity.type
_entity.pdbx_description
1 polymer ?
#
loop_
_entity_poly.entity_id
_entity_poly.type
_entity_poly.pdbx_seq_one_letter_code
_entity_poly.pdbx_strand_id
1 'polypeptide(L)'
;MLNSLAYLGFHDIKAIERMTFHEYLLRFEAYQLAQIKRNEELAYQAWLNQQVQATTGSTKHPRPKFRTFKQFFDTDKQIATVRKIFESSEVSENRQVSQEKIFVQRMQEFKRLKKQGKIIPWQKRTQAEKGGF
;
A
#
# COMPACT_ATOMS: atom_id res chain seq x y z
N MET A 1 3.21 -7.87 21.85
CA MET A 1 3.39 -7.68 23.31
C MET A 1 3.85 -6.27 23.65
N LEU A 2 5.11 -5.87 23.39
CA LEU A 2 5.63 -4.54 23.78
C LEU A 2 4.81 -3.37 23.21
N ASN A 3 4.47 -3.41 21.92
CA ASN A 3 3.68 -2.35 21.28
C ASN A 3 2.29 -2.20 21.90
N SER A 4 1.69 -3.29 22.39
CA SER A 4 0.39 -3.24 23.04
C SER A 4 0.43 -2.43 24.34
N LEU A 5 1.51 -2.58 25.12
CA LEU A 5 1.75 -1.82 26.34
C LEU A 5 2.11 -0.36 26.04
N ALA A 6 3.00 -0.13 25.07
CA ALA A 6 3.54 1.18 24.77
C ALA A 6 2.54 2.10 24.05
N TYR A 7 1.71 1.55 23.17
CA TYR A 7 0.95 2.34 22.19
C TYR A 7 -0.56 2.08 22.20
N LEU A 8 -0.98 0.87 22.56
CA LEU A 8 -2.40 0.47 22.47
C LEU A 8 -3.16 0.64 23.80
N GLY A 9 -2.52 1.21 24.82
CA GLY A 9 -3.15 1.51 26.12
C GLY A 9 -3.39 0.28 27.00
N PHE A 10 -2.69 -0.83 26.77
CA PHE A 10 -2.79 -1.99 27.65
C PHE A 10 -1.87 -1.82 28.87
N HIS A 11 -2.40 -2.22 30.03
CA HIS A 11 -1.65 -2.20 31.30
C HIS A 11 -1.57 -3.59 31.94
N ASP A 12 -2.24 -4.59 31.36
CA ASP A 12 -2.24 -5.97 31.84
C ASP A 12 -1.83 -6.92 30.71
N ILE A 13 -0.86 -7.80 31.01
CA ILE A 13 -0.34 -8.81 30.10
C ILE A 13 -1.42 -9.83 29.77
N LYS A 14 -2.25 -10.24 30.74
CA LYS A 14 -3.31 -11.23 30.51
C LYS A 14 -4.37 -10.69 29.53
N ALA A 15 -4.64 -9.39 29.57
CA ALA A 15 -5.53 -8.75 28.60
C ALA A 15 -4.95 -8.74 27.19
N ILE A 16 -3.62 -8.65 27.04
CA ILE A 16 -2.94 -8.74 25.74
C ILE A 16 -2.96 -10.18 25.21
N GLU A 17 -2.71 -11.17 26.07
CA GLU A 17 -2.68 -12.59 25.69
C GLU A 17 -4.05 -13.12 25.24
N ARG A 18 -5.14 -12.56 25.78
CA ARG A 18 -6.51 -12.89 25.37
C ARG A 18 -6.89 -12.33 23.98
N MET A 19 -6.11 -11.39 23.46
CA MET A 19 -6.41 -10.74 22.19
C MET A 19 -6.00 -11.62 21.02
N THR A 20 -6.87 -11.69 20.01
CA THR A 20 -6.54 -12.36 18.76
C THR A 20 -5.53 -11.55 17.95
N PHE A 21 -4.81 -12.21 17.05
CA PHE A 21 -3.88 -11.51 16.16
C PHE A 21 -4.58 -10.46 15.28
N HIS A 22 -5.80 -10.74 14.82
CA HIS A 22 -6.58 -9.80 14.02
C HIS A 22 -6.99 -8.55 14.82
N GLU A 23 -7.47 -8.72 16.06
CA GLU A 23 -7.77 -7.59 16.95
C GLU A 23 -6.53 -6.74 17.25
N TYR A 24 -5.37 -7.39 17.41
CA TYR A 24 -4.10 -6.68 17.59
C TYR A 24 -3.75 -5.83 16.37
N LEU A 25 -3.84 -6.40 15.16
CA LEU A 25 -3.56 -5.69 13.92
C LEU A 25 -4.52 -4.51 13.72
N LEU A 26 -5.82 -4.71 13.94
CA LEU A 26 -6.83 -3.67 13.83
C LEU A 26 -6.55 -2.49 14.79
N ARG A 27 -6.24 -2.80 16.06
CA ARG A 27 -5.88 -1.78 17.05
C ARG A 27 -4.58 -1.06 16.68
N PHE A 28 -3.60 -1.78 16.14
CA PHE A 28 -2.33 -1.22 15.71
C PHE A 28 -2.48 -0.33 14.47
N GLU A 29 -3.35 -0.69 13.53
CA GLU A 29 -3.72 0.16 12.39
C GLU A 29 -4.41 1.44 12.88
N ALA A 30 -5.42 1.31 13.74
CA ALA A 30 -6.14 2.46 14.31
C ALA A 30 -5.17 3.42 15.03
N TYR A 31 -4.22 2.88 15.80
CA TYR A 31 -3.19 3.68 16.45
C TYR A 31 -2.32 4.45 15.44
N GLN A 32 -1.87 3.80 14.37
CA GLN A 32 -1.06 4.47 13.33
C GLN A 32 -1.83 5.58 12.62
N LEU A 33 -3.13 5.37 12.33
CA LEU A 33 -3.99 6.41 11.76
C LEU A 33 -4.15 7.59 12.72
N ALA A 34 -4.31 7.34 14.02
CA ALA A 34 -4.37 8.39 15.03
C ALA A 34 -3.05 9.18 15.13
N GLN A 35 -1.90 8.53 15.01
CA GLN A 35 -0.60 9.21 14.97
C GLN A 35 -0.44 10.07 13.71
N ILE A 36 -0.91 9.60 12.54
CA ILE A 36 -0.91 10.42 11.32
C ILE A 36 -1.73 11.68 11.51
N LYS A 37 -2.93 11.58 12.11
CA LYS A 37 -3.76 12.75 12.39
C LYS A 37 -3.08 13.73 13.35
N ARG A 38 -2.43 13.23 14.41
CA ARG A 38 -1.64 14.08 15.31
C ARG A 38 -0.50 14.78 14.58
N ASN A 39 0.20 14.05 13.71
CA ASN A 39 1.29 14.60 12.91
C ASN A 39 0.77 15.63 11.90
N GLU A 40 -0.43 15.45 11.35
CA GLU A 40 -1.09 16.43 10.49
C GLU A 40 -1.38 17.73 11.24
N GLU A 41 -1.92 17.64 12.46
CA GLU A 41 -2.17 18.81 13.32
C GLU A 41 -0.88 19.57 13.64
N LEU A 42 0.19 18.84 14.02
CA LEU A 42 1.51 19.42 14.28
C LEU A 42 2.12 20.03 13.02
N ALA A 43 1.99 19.35 11.88
CA ALA A 43 2.44 19.85 10.59
C ALA A 43 1.68 21.11 10.20
N TYR A 44 0.38 21.17 10.48
CA TYR A 44 -0.45 22.34 10.20
C TYR A 44 0.00 23.54 11.02
N GLN A 45 0.27 23.34 12.31
CA GLN A 45 0.86 24.38 13.16
C GLN A 45 2.23 24.84 12.64
N ALA A 46 3.10 23.90 12.28
CA ALA A 46 4.41 24.22 11.70
C ALA A 46 4.30 24.98 10.37
N TRP A 47 3.33 24.61 9.52
CA TRP A 47 3.06 25.29 8.27
C TRP A 47 2.57 26.72 8.50
N LEU A 48 1.66 26.94 9.46
CA LEU A 48 1.23 28.30 9.83
C LEU A 48 2.39 29.14 10.36
N ASN A 49 3.24 28.57 11.22
CA ASN A 49 4.44 29.24 11.71
C ASN A 49 5.42 29.56 10.58
N GLN A 50 5.61 28.63 9.63
CA GLN A 50 6.41 28.87 8.46
C GLN A 50 5.81 30.00 7.61
N GLN A 51 4.50 30.04 7.39
CA GLN A 51 3.86 31.10 6.60
C GLN A 51 4.04 32.48 7.25
N VAL A 52 4.04 32.56 8.59
CA VAL A 52 4.37 33.79 9.32
C VAL A 52 5.83 34.22 9.09
N GLN A 53 6.75 33.26 8.93
CA GLN A 53 8.19 33.50 8.76
C GLN A 53 8.67 33.51 7.30
N ALA A 54 7.84 33.08 6.34
CA ALA A 54 8.25 32.81 4.97
C ALA A 54 8.42 34.09 4.16
N THR A 55 9.47 34.83 4.45
CA THR A 55 10.05 35.85 3.57
C THR A 55 11.18 35.27 2.70
N THR A 56 11.01 34.06 2.13
CA THR A 56 12.04 33.45 1.27
C THR A 56 11.98 34.01 -0.16
N GLY A 57 12.60 35.16 -0.40
CA GLY A 57 12.84 35.73 -1.72
C GLY A 57 13.80 36.91 -1.61
N SER A 58 13.99 37.67 -2.70
CA SER A 58 14.62 39.00 -2.57
C SER A 58 13.82 39.82 -1.57
N THR A 59 14.46 40.73 -0.81
CA THR A 59 13.80 41.65 0.13
C THR A 59 12.55 42.34 -0.47
N LYS A 60 12.49 42.46 -1.81
CA LYS A 60 11.35 43.02 -2.56
C LYS A 60 10.22 42.03 -2.91
N HIS A 61 10.48 40.72 -3.04
CA HIS A 61 9.48 39.72 -3.48
C HIS A 61 9.67 38.34 -2.81
N PRO A 62 9.29 38.18 -1.54
CA PRO A 62 9.34 36.89 -0.86
C PRO A 62 8.39 35.85 -1.49
N ARG A 63 8.83 34.59 -1.60
CA ARG A 63 8.02 33.45 -2.05
C ARG A 63 8.12 32.26 -1.08
N PRO A 64 7.01 31.68 -0.62
CA PRO A 64 7.06 30.51 0.27
C PRO A 64 7.57 29.26 -0.47
N LYS A 65 8.38 28.45 0.23
CA LYS A 65 8.95 27.18 -0.30
C LYS A 65 7.87 26.15 -0.65
N PHE A 66 6.83 26.07 0.17
CA PHE A 66 5.66 25.23 -0.08
C PHE A 66 4.48 26.13 -0.40
N ARG A 67 3.80 25.89 -1.53
CA ARG A 67 2.67 26.73 -1.96
C ARG A 67 1.36 26.31 -1.32
N THR A 68 1.26 25.05 -0.93
CA THR A 68 0.07 24.45 -0.32
C THR A 68 0.48 23.56 0.84
N PHE A 69 -0.42 23.40 1.82
CA PHE A 69 -0.19 22.49 2.93
C PHE A 69 0.07 21.06 2.47
N LYS A 70 -0.63 20.59 1.43
CA LYS A 70 -0.44 19.23 0.87
C LYS A 70 0.99 18.98 0.37
N GLN A 71 1.70 20.01 -0.10
CA GLN A 71 3.12 19.88 -0.47
C GLN A 71 4.05 19.79 0.75
N PHE A 72 3.62 20.33 1.89
CA PHE A 72 4.34 20.26 3.16
C PHE A 72 4.09 18.93 3.88
N PHE A 73 2.82 18.50 3.93
CA PHE A 73 2.38 17.25 4.55
C PHE A 73 1.23 16.63 3.77
N ASP A 74 1.44 15.42 3.24
CA ASP A 74 0.43 14.68 2.48
C ASP A 74 -0.16 13.56 3.36
N THR A 75 -1.30 13.86 3.99
CA THR A 75 -2.02 12.94 4.87
C THR A 75 -2.52 11.71 4.11
N ASP A 76 -3.08 11.91 2.91
CA ASP A 76 -3.61 10.83 2.07
C ASP A 76 -2.54 9.79 1.74
N LYS A 77 -1.34 10.27 1.38
CA LYS A 77 -0.20 9.41 1.07
C LYS A 77 0.26 8.60 2.28
N GLN A 78 0.22 9.18 3.48
CA GLN A 78 0.61 8.48 4.72
C GLN A 78 -0.42 7.42 5.10
N ILE A 79 -1.71 7.75 5.02
CA ILE A 79 -2.81 6.79 5.25
C ILE A 79 -2.70 5.63 4.25
N ALA A 80 -2.49 5.92 2.97
CA ALA A 80 -2.31 4.88 1.94
C ALA A 80 -1.11 3.97 2.23
N THR A 81 -0.02 4.51 2.78
CA THR A 81 1.16 3.71 3.15
C THR A 81 0.85 2.77 4.30
N VAL A 82 0.16 3.26 5.35
CA VAL A 82 -0.27 2.45 6.50
C VAL A 82 -1.22 1.36 6.04
N ARG A 83 -2.28 1.71 5.31
CA ARG A 83 -3.25 0.74 4.78
C ARG A 83 -2.59 -0.33 3.93
N LYS A 84 -1.66 0.04 3.04
CA LYS A 84 -0.93 -0.91 2.22
C LYS A 84 -0.18 -1.95 3.07
N ILE A 85 0.37 -1.59 4.22
CA ILE A 85 1.07 -2.53 5.11
C ILE A 85 0.10 -3.58 5.65
N PHE A 86 -1.05 -3.15 6.15
CA PHE A 86 -2.06 -4.05 6.74
C PHE A 86 -2.83 -4.85 5.67
N GLU A 87 -3.25 -4.21 4.59
CA GLU A 87 -3.88 -4.86 3.45
C GLU A 87 -2.93 -5.86 2.78
N SER A 88 -1.62 -5.56 2.66
CA SER A 88 -0.66 -6.52 2.10
C SER A 88 -0.45 -7.75 2.99
N SER A 89 -0.67 -7.63 4.30
CA SER A 89 -0.57 -8.74 5.24
C SER A 89 -1.79 -9.67 5.21
N GLU A 90 -2.97 -9.15 4.85
CA GLU A 90 -4.17 -9.96 4.62
C GLU A 90 -4.32 -10.44 3.16
N VAL A 91 -3.68 -9.76 2.19
CA VAL A 91 -3.82 -10.00 0.74
C VAL A 91 -2.55 -10.59 0.10
N SER A 92 -1.71 -11.28 0.88
CA SER A 92 -0.59 -12.04 0.32
C SER A 92 -1.02 -13.27 -0.52
N GLU A 93 -2.33 -13.48 -0.72
CA GLU A 93 -2.89 -14.38 -1.73
C GLU A 93 -3.53 -13.67 -2.93
N ASN A 94 -3.22 -12.40 -3.24
CA ASN A 94 -3.51 -11.88 -4.58
C ASN A 94 -2.68 -10.63 -4.87
N ARG A 95 -1.39 -10.83 -5.10
CA ARG A 95 -0.63 -9.88 -5.91
C ARG A 95 -1.30 -9.93 -7.29
N GLN A 96 -2.25 -9.03 -7.57
CA GLN A 96 -2.75 -8.76 -8.91
C GLN A 96 -1.53 -8.43 -9.78
N VAL A 97 -0.91 -9.47 -10.33
CA VAL A 97 -0.16 -9.33 -11.56
C VAL A 97 -1.22 -8.77 -12.50
N SER A 98 -1.11 -7.49 -12.88
CA SER A 98 -2.08 -6.85 -13.77
C SER A 98 -2.42 -7.86 -14.87
N GLN A 99 -3.72 -8.06 -15.14
CA GLN A 99 -4.17 -8.99 -16.18
C GLN A 99 -3.44 -8.71 -17.50
N GLU A 100 -3.05 -7.47 -17.74
CA GLU A 100 -2.22 -7.02 -18.86
C GLU A 100 -0.83 -7.69 -18.87
N LYS A 101 -0.15 -7.76 -17.71
CA LYS A 101 1.16 -8.40 -17.58
C LYS A 101 1.07 -9.90 -17.79
N ILE A 102 0.04 -10.55 -17.23
CA ILE A 102 -0.22 -11.99 -17.45
C ILE A 102 -0.48 -12.22 -18.94
N PHE A 103 -1.33 -11.42 -19.57
CA PHE A 103 -1.66 -11.53 -20.99
C PHE A 103 -0.42 -11.38 -21.88
N VAL A 104 0.44 -10.39 -21.63
CA VAL A 104 1.69 -10.19 -22.38
C VAL A 104 2.61 -11.40 -22.25
N GLN A 105 2.78 -11.95 -21.05
CA GLN A 105 3.58 -13.16 -20.82
C GLN A 105 3.02 -14.37 -21.58
N ARG A 106 1.71 -14.62 -21.47
CA ARG A 106 1.02 -15.72 -22.16
C ARG A 106 1.10 -15.58 -23.68
N MET A 107 1.00 -14.36 -24.21
CA MET A 107 1.12 -14.09 -25.63
C MET A 107 2.53 -14.38 -26.16
N GLN A 108 3.57 -14.01 -25.41
CA GLN A 108 4.97 -14.33 -25.76
C GLN A 108 5.21 -15.85 -25.73
N GLU A 109 4.71 -16.52 -24.69
CA GLU A 109 4.77 -17.96 -24.55
C GLU A 109 4.09 -18.69 -25.73
N PHE A 110 2.88 -18.26 -26.10
CA PHE A 110 2.15 -18.79 -27.25
C PHE A 110 2.92 -18.62 -28.55
N LYS A 111 3.48 -17.43 -28.81
CA LYS A 111 4.30 -17.18 -30.01
C LYS A 111 5.51 -18.11 -30.07
N ARG A 112 6.19 -18.33 -28.93
CA ARG A 112 7.33 -19.26 -28.83
C ARG A 112 6.91 -20.71 -29.13
N LEU A 113 5.84 -21.18 -28.51
CA LEU A 113 5.34 -22.54 -28.71
C LEU A 113 4.83 -22.78 -30.14
N LYS A 114 4.20 -21.77 -30.75
CA LYS A 114 3.78 -21.80 -32.16
C LYS A 114 4.99 -21.91 -33.09
N LYS A 115 6.05 -21.11 -32.85
CA LYS A 115 7.30 -21.17 -33.62
C LYS A 115 8.01 -22.53 -33.50
N GLN A 116 7.92 -23.16 -32.33
CA GLN A 116 8.49 -24.49 -32.07
C GLN A 116 7.62 -25.65 -32.61
N GLY A 117 6.46 -25.38 -33.23
CA GLY A 117 5.57 -26.42 -33.74
C GLY A 117 4.85 -27.25 -32.68
N LYS A 118 4.91 -26.85 -31.40
CA LYS A 118 4.33 -27.58 -30.26
C LYS A 118 2.83 -27.33 -30.07
N ILE A 119 2.24 -26.42 -30.84
CA ILE A 119 0.80 -26.12 -30.80
C ILE A 119 0.12 -26.86 -31.93
N ILE A 120 -0.56 -27.96 -31.60
CA ILE A 120 -1.35 -28.75 -32.54
C ILE A 120 -2.76 -28.13 -32.62
N PRO A 121 -3.22 -27.68 -33.81
CA PRO A 121 -4.58 -27.21 -34.01
C PRO A 121 -5.60 -28.28 -33.60
N TRP A 122 -6.70 -27.87 -32.99
CA TRP A 122 -7.75 -28.78 -32.50
C TRP A 122 -8.20 -29.82 -33.53
N GLN A 123 -8.35 -29.40 -34.79
CA GLN A 123 -8.74 -30.25 -35.92
C GLN A 123 -7.74 -31.39 -36.20
N LYS A 124 -6.46 -31.22 -35.84
CA LYS A 124 -5.37 -32.17 -36.10
C LYS A 124 -5.03 -33.06 -34.91
N ARG A 125 -5.73 -32.93 -33.78
CA ARG A 125 -5.50 -33.74 -32.57
C ARG A 125 -6.18 -35.11 -32.71
N THR A 126 -5.51 -36.14 -32.20
CA THR A 126 -6.05 -37.50 -32.08
C THR A 126 -7.17 -37.57 -31.03
N GLN A 127 -7.98 -38.64 -31.07
CA GLN A 127 -9.11 -38.84 -30.14
C GLN A 127 -8.66 -38.90 -28.68
N ALA A 128 -7.50 -39.51 -28.42
CA ALA A 128 -6.86 -39.54 -27.10
C ALA A 128 -6.42 -38.14 -26.63
N GLU A 129 -5.84 -37.32 -27.52
CA GLU A 129 -5.42 -35.94 -27.19
C GLU A 129 -6.58 -34.94 -27.05
N LYS A 130 -7.76 -35.30 -27.56
CA LYS A 130 -9.01 -34.54 -27.38
C LYS A 130 -9.70 -34.84 -26.05
N GLY A 131 -9.13 -35.74 -25.22
CA GLY A 131 -9.71 -36.12 -23.94
C GLY A 131 -10.90 -37.06 -24.06
N GLY A 132 -10.99 -37.83 -25.16
CA GLY A 132 -11.96 -38.91 -25.28
C GLY A 132 -11.55 -40.08 -24.40
N PHE A 133 -12.41 -40.46 -23.46
CA PHE A 133 -12.40 -41.78 -22.82
C PHE A 133 -12.81 -42.85 -23.84
#